data_AF-A0A497JDB3-F1
#
_entry.id   AF-A0A497JDB3-F1
#
_cell.length_a   1.000
_cell.length_b   1.000
_cell.length_c   1.000
_cell.angle_alpha   90.00
_cell.angle_beta   90.00
_cell.angle_gamma   90.00
#
_symmetry.space_group_name_H-M   'P 1'
#
loop_
_entity.id
_entity.type
_entity.pdbx_description
1 polymer ?
#
loop_
_entity_poly.entity_id
_entity_poly.type
_entity_poly.pdbx_seq_one_letter_code
_entity_poly.pdbx_strand_id
1 'polypeptide(L)' 'MKRSCKLILDRIVWTLYVHSNEFIAIFDSPEEAIKFAKIYYNTLPYHVEPRPVFKVSMEES' A
#
# COMPACT_ATOMS: atom_id res chain seq x y z
N MET A 1 -17.40 14.65 -28.73
CA MET A 1 -17.00 14.73 -27.31
C MET A 1 -15.69 13.99 -27.14
N LYS A 2 -14.68 14.65 -26.56
CA LYS A 2 -13.41 13.99 -26.17
C LYS A 2 -13.45 13.73 -24.67
N ARG A 3 -13.16 12.49 -24.26
CA ARG A 3 -12.97 12.11 -22.86
C ARG A 3 -11.48 12.13 -22.56
N SER A 4 -11.08 12.81 -21.49
CA SER A 4 -9.72 12.72 -20.95
C SER A 4 -9.76 11.95 -19.63
N CYS A 5 -8.80 11.04 -19.46
CA CYS A 5 -8.64 10.25 -18.25
C CYS A 5 -7.38 10.75 -17.53
N LYS A 6 -7.52 11.17 -16.27
CA LYS A 6 -6.41 11.60 -15.42
C LYS A 6 -6.27 10.63 -14.26
N LEU A 7 -5.04 10.16 -14.01
CA LEU A 7 -4.67 9.45 -12.79
C LEU A 7 -4.24 10.49 -11.76
N ILE A 8 -4.92 10.50 -10.61
CA ILE A 8 -4.62 11.40 -9.49
C ILE A 8 -4.11 10.54 -8.35
N LEU A 9 -2.92 10.84 -7.82
CA LEU A 9 -2.43 10.19 -6.61
C LEU A 9 -3.36 10.56 -5.45
N ASP A 10 -4.01 9.55 -4.87
CA ASP A 10 -4.98 9.73 -3.79
C ASP A 10 -4.29 9.64 -2.43
N ARG A 11 -3.57 8.54 -2.19
CA ARG A 11 -2.83 8.31 -0.95
C ARG A 11 -1.71 7.29 -1.15
N ILE A 12 -0.83 7.19 -0.17
CA ILE A 12 0.19 6.14 -0.08
C ILE A 12 -0.24 5.21 1.06
N VAL A 13 -0.35 3.92 0.76
CA VAL A 13 -0.51 2.87 1.77
C VAL A 13 0.81 2.10 1.91
N TRP A 14 0.96 1.31 2.96
CA TRP A 14 2.19 0.56 3.26
C TRP A 14 1.89 -0.92 3.28
N THR A 15 2.59 -1.67 2.45
CA THR A 15 2.42 -3.12 2.33
C THR A 15 3.50 -3.84 3.10
N LEU A 16 3.11 -4.66 4.06
CA LEU A 16 3.97 -5.57 4.80
C LEU A 16 4.05 -6.91 4.08
N TYR A 17 5.27 -7.38 3.82
CA TYR A 17 5.55 -8.70 3.29
C TYR A 17 6.31 -9.54 4.33
N VAL A 18 5.82 -10.74 4.62
CA VAL A 18 6.49 -11.70 5.52
C VAL A 18 6.95 -12.92 4.72
N HIS A 19 8.27 -13.10 4.60
CA HIS A 19 8.87 -14.02 3.62
C HIS A 19 8.57 -15.51 3.86
N SER A 20 8.15 -15.92 5.05
CA SER A 20 7.89 -17.34 5.34
C SER A 20 6.43 -17.77 5.12
N ASN A 21 5.49 -16.84 5.01
CA ASN A 21 4.05 -17.13 5.10
C ASN A 21 3.22 -16.60 3.92
N GLU A 22 3.85 -16.05 2.87
CA GLU A 22 3.16 -15.35 1.78
C GLU A 22 2.12 -14.34 2.29
N PHE A 23 2.36 -13.81 3.49
CA PHE A 23 1.40 -12.95 4.17
C PHE A 23 1.62 -11.52 3.70
N ILE A 24 0.54 -10.93 3.20
CA ILE A 24 0.51 -9.56 2.69
C ILE A 24 -0.58 -8.82 3.48
N ALA A 25 -0.20 -7.71 4.12
CA ALA A 25 -1.13 -6.82 4.80
C ALA A 25 -0.87 -5.37 4.40
N ILE A 26 -1.94 -4.57 4.37
CA ILE A 26 -1.93 -3.16 3.97
C ILE A 26 -2.25 -2.30 5.19
N PHE A 27 -1.45 -1.26 5.41
CA PHE A 27 -1.57 -0.31 6.51
C PHE A 27 -1.59 1.12 5.97
N ASP A 28 -2.20 2.06 6.71
CA ASP A 28 -2.17 3.47 6.35
C ASP A 28 -0.85 4.15 6.76
N SER A 29 -0.08 3.54 7.67
CA SER A 29 1.22 4.04 8.15
C SER A 29 2.30 2.93 8.16
N PRO A 30 3.58 3.28 7.89
CA PRO A 30 4.68 2.34 8.00
C PRO A 30 4.95 1.93 9.45
N GLU A 31 4.74 2.83 10.41
CA GLU A 31 4.92 2.55 11.84
C GLU A 31 3.96 1.47 12.32
N GLU A 32 2.70 1.50 11.86
CA GLU A 32 1.70 0.48 12.17
C GLU A 32 2.08 -0.88 11.58
N ALA A 33 2.53 -0.91 10.32
CA ALA A 33 2.99 -2.13 9.66
C ALA A 33 4.18 -2.77 10.40
N ILE A 34 5.16 -1.95 10.80
CA ILE A 34 6.35 -2.40 11.54
C ILE A 34 5.95 -2.88 12.94
N LYS A 35 5.07 -2.17 13.64
CA LYS A 35 4.57 -2.57 14.96
C LYS A 35 3.86 -3.93 14.89
N PHE A 36 3.00 -4.11 13.89
CA PHE A 36 2.32 -5.38 13.65
C PHE A 36 3.32 -6.52 13.38
N ALA A 37 4.30 -6.29 12.50
CA ALA A 37 5.35 -7.27 12.20
C ALA A 37 6.17 -7.64 13.44
N LYS A 38 6.51 -6.67 14.30
CA LYS A 38 7.22 -6.93 15.56
C LYS A 38 6.40 -7.72 16.58
N ILE A 39 5.07 -7.60 16.58
CA ILE A 39 4.21 -8.33 17.52
C ILE A 39 4.01 -9.78 17.05
N TYR A 40 3.73 -9.98 15.77
CA TYR A 40 3.28 -11.27 15.24
C TYR A 40 4.36 -12.07 14.50
N TYR A 41 5.41 -11.40 14.02
CA TYR A 41 6.42 -11.96 13.13
C TYR A 41 7.85 -11.55 13.52
N ASN A 42 8.12 -11.25 14.80
CA ASN A 42 9.40 -10.73 15.28
C ASN A 42 10.63 -11.56 14.87
N THR A 43 10.46 -12.88 14.81
CA THR A 43 11.53 -13.84 14.49
C THR A 43 11.66 -14.12 13.00
N LEU A 44 10.78 -13.56 12.17
CA LEU A 44 10.72 -13.80 10.74
C LEU A 44 11.16 -12.56 9.96
N PRO A 45 11.88 -12.74 8.84
CA PRO A 45 12.25 -11.62 7.99
C PRO A 45 10.99 -11.01 7.36
N TYR A 46 10.87 -9.69 7.50
CA TYR A 46 9.80 -8.89 6.91
C TYR A 46 10.36 -7.61 6.29
N HIS A 47 9.64 -7.05 5.32
CA HIS A 47 9.90 -5.71 4.80
C HIS A 47 8.58 -4.98 4.53
N VAL A 48 8.64 -3.64 4.54
CA VAL A 48 7.48 -2.77 4.34
C VAL A 48 7.76 -1.85 3.17
N GLU A 49 6.86 -1.81 2.19
CA GLU A 49 6.99 -0.98 0.98
C GLU A 49 5.83 0.00 0.84
N PRO A 50 6.08 1.26 0.43
CA PRO A 50 5.01 2.18 0.09
C PRO A 50 4.36 1.76 -1.25
N ARG A 51 3.02 1.86 -1.30
CA ARG A 51 2.21 1.60 -2.50
C ARG A 51 1.30 2.81 -2.76
N PRO A 52 1.51 3.54 -3.86
CA PRO A 52 0.61 4.63 -4.23
C PRO A 52 -0.74 4.08 -4.70
N VAL A 53 -1.81 4.68 -4.20
CA VAL A 53 -3.19 4.43 -4.63
C VAL A 53 -3.61 5.61 -5.50
N PHE A 54 -4.07 5.33 -6.71
CA PHE A 54 -4.53 6.34 -7.65
C PHE A 54 -6.05 6.30 -7.79
N LYS A 55 -6.66 7.47 -7.87
CA LYS A 55 -8.04 7.64 -8.32
C LYS A 55 -8.05 8.00 -9.80
N VAL A 56 -9.04 7.47 -10.51
CA VAL A 56 -9.28 7.79 -11.91
C VAL A 56 -10.32 8.91 -11.96
N SER A 57 -9.96 10.03 -12.58
CA SER A 57 -10.91 11.10 -12.90
C SER A 57 -11.17 11.10 -14.41
N MET A 58 -12.44 11.16 -14.80
CA MET A 58 -12.85 11.35 -16.19
C MET A 58 -13.41 12.76 -16.36
N GLU A 59 -12.83 13.52 -17.28
CA GLU A 59 -13.34 14.84 -17.69
C GLU A 59 -13.88 14.74 -19.12
N GLU A 60 -15.10 15.21 -19.34
CA GLU A 60 -15.72 15.34 -20.66
C GLU A 60 -15.55 16.77 -21.18
N SER A 61 -15.11 16.89 -22.43
CA SER A 61 -14.96 18.15 -23.19
C SER A 61 -15.71 18.10 -24.52
#